data_AF-A0A6M0C7N6-F1
#
_entry.id   AF-A0A6M0C7N6-F1
#
_cell.length_a   1.000
_cell.length_b   1.000
_cell.length_c   1.000
_cell.angle_alpha   90.00
_cell.angle_beta   90.00
_cell.angle_gamma   90.00
#
_symmetry.space_group_name_H-M   'P 1'
#
loop_
_entity.id
_entity.type
_entity.pdbx_description
1 polymer ?
#
loop_
_entity_poly.entity_id
_entity_poly.type
_entity_poly.pdbx_seq_one_letter_code
_entity_poly.pdbx_strand_id
1 'polypeptide(L)'
;MTDFDGSPSWLNPPGDPNLDLERHRSYLEEGYRYYQAGNWEKALDCLEKAIALKPGDYEAWRNKGVLLNNLDRHEEAIVACDIALQM
;
A
#
# COMPACT_ATOMS: atom_id res chain seq x y z
N MET A 1 25.75 -8.68 -14.52
CA MET A 1 24.54 -9.53 -14.53
C MET A 1 23.42 -8.59 -14.15
N THR A 2 22.64 -8.12 -15.12
CA THR A 2 21.60 -7.10 -14.94
C THR A 2 20.33 -7.75 -14.38
N ASP A 3 19.55 -6.99 -13.61
CA ASP A 3 18.21 -7.40 -13.21
C ASP A 3 17.27 -7.46 -14.44
N PHE A 4 16.03 -7.92 -14.23
CA PHE A 4 15.03 -8.15 -15.30
C PHE A 4 14.73 -6.90 -16.16
N ASP A 5 15.03 -5.70 -15.68
CA ASP A 5 14.84 -4.42 -16.39
C ASP A 5 16.10 -3.86 -17.09
N GLY A 6 17.26 -4.53 -16.98
CA GLY A 6 18.50 -4.09 -17.62
C GLY A 6 19.37 -3.12 -16.82
N SER A 7 19.00 -2.79 -15.58
CA SER A 7 19.80 -1.92 -14.71
C SER A 7 21.02 -2.67 -14.09
N PRO A 8 22.14 -1.98 -13.81
CA PRO A 8 23.31 -2.59 -13.18
C PRO A 8 22.98 -3.09 -11.76
N SER A 9 23.40 -4.31 -11.41
CA SER A 9 23.09 -4.97 -10.13
C SER A 9 23.62 -4.25 -8.87
N TRP A 10 24.47 -3.24 -9.01
CA TRP A 10 24.94 -2.38 -7.92
C TRP A 10 24.10 -1.10 -7.76
N LEU A 11 23.17 -0.84 -8.67
CA LEU A 11 22.14 0.21 -8.58
C LEU A 11 20.89 -0.29 -7.84
N ASN A 12 20.98 -1.41 -7.12
CA ASN A 12 19.91 -1.94 -6.28
C ASN A 12 20.43 -2.13 -4.85
N PRO A 13 20.65 -1.03 -4.09
CA PRO A 13 20.98 -1.10 -2.67
C PRO A 13 19.77 -1.68 -1.89
N PRO A 14 19.90 -2.04 -0.60
CA PRO A 14 18.73 -2.36 0.22
C PRO A 14 17.71 -1.21 0.15
N GLY A 15 16.64 -1.43 -0.62
CA GLY A 15 15.57 -0.48 -0.96
C GLY A 15 16.08 0.81 -1.60
N ASP A 16 16.08 0.92 -2.93
CA ASP A 16 16.16 2.25 -3.56
C ASP A 16 14.91 3.05 -3.13
N PRO A 17 15.05 4.13 -2.34
CA PRO A 17 13.90 4.88 -1.82
C PRO A 17 13.01 5.46 -2.92
N ASN A 18 13.56 5.72 -4.12
CA ASN A 18 12.77 6.16 -5.26
C ASN A 18 11.92 5.02 -5.83
N LEU A 19 12.48 3.81 -5.88
CA LEU A 19 11.75 2.62 -6.34
C LEU A 19 10.66 2.24 -5.35
N ASP A 20 10.91 2.35 -4.04
CA ASP A 20 9.89 2.10 -3.02
C ASP A 20 8.78 3.16 -3.05
N LEU A 21 9.11 4.42 -3.34
CA LEU A 21 8.12 5.48 -3.55
C LEU A 21 7.27 5.25 -4.81
N GLU A 22 7.88 4.80 -5.90
CA GLU A 22 7.16 4.49 -7.14
C GLU A 22 6.26 3.26 -6.98
N ARG A 23 6.77 2.19 -6.36
CA ARG A 23 5.97 0.99 -6.02
C ARG A 23 4.83 1.33 -5.07
N HIS A 24 5.07 2.18 -4.06
CA HIS A 24 4.04 2.67 -3.16
C HIS A 24 2.91 3.37 -3.94
N ARG A 25 3.26 4.30 -4.83
CA ARG A 25 2.27 4.99 -5.69
C ARG A 25 1.50 4.01 -6.57
N SER A 26 2.21 3.07 -7.21
CA SER A 26 1.59 2.04 -8.05
C SER A 26 0.57 1.22 -7.25
N TYR A 27 0.89 0.79 -6.03
CA TYR A 27 -0.05 0.04 -5.20
C TYR A 27 -1.26 0.85 -4.77
N LEU A 28 -1.11 2.16 -4.50
CA LEU A 28 -2.26 3.02 -4.21
C LEU A 28 -3.19 3.14 -5.42
N GLU A 29 -2.64 3.31 -6.63
CA GLU A 29 -3.41 3.37 -7.87
C GLU A 29 -4.12 2.05 -8.17
N GLU A 30 -3.44 0.91 -8.04
CA GLU A 30 -4.03 -0.41 -8.20
C GLU A 30 -5.12 -0.68 -7.15
N GLY A 31 -4.85 -0.34 -5.89
CA GLY A 31 -5.81 -0.47 -4.80
C GLY A 31 -7.09 0.34 -5.07
N TYR A 32 -6.94 1.56 -5.57
CA TYR A 32 -8.08 2.39 -5.97
C TYR A 32 -8.88 1.77 -7.12
N ARG A 33 -8.21 1.19 -8.11
CA ARG A 33 -8.88 0.49 -9.22
C ARG A 33 -9.66 -0.73 -8.73
N TYR A 34 -9.08 -1.52 -7.82
CA TYR A 34 -9.79 -2.66 -7.23
C TYR A 34 -10.96 -2.23 -6.34
N TYR A 35 -10.80 -1.13 -5.61
CA TYR A 35 -11.88 -0.51 -4.82
C TYR A 35 -13.05 -0.11 -5.72
N GLN A 36 -12.80 0.58 -6.84
CA GLN A 36 -13.84 0.94 -7.81
C GLN A 36 -14.51 -0.29 -8.45
N ALA A 37 -13.76 -1.37 -8.64
CA ALA A 37 -14.28 -2.63 -9.17
C ALA A 37 -15.06 -3.45 -8.12
N GLY A 38 -15.16 -2.98 -6.87
CA GLY A 38 -15.79 -3.71 -5.77
C GLY A 38 -15.00 -4.94 -5.29
N ASN A 39 -13.75 -5.08 -5.71
CA ASN A 39 -12.88 -6.16 -5.28
C ASN A 39 -12.10 -5.73 -4.03
N TRP A 40 -12.80 -5.73 -2.89
CA TRP A 40 -12.29 -5.23 -1.63
C TRP A 40 -11.03 -5.98 -1.16
N GLU A 41 -11.00 -7.31 -1.24
CA GLU A 41 -9.84 -8.11 -0.81
C GLU A 41 -8.56 -7.76 -1.58
N LYS A 42 -8.64 -7.58 -2.91
CA LYS A 42 -7.46 -7.16 -3.69
C LYS A 42 -7.05 -5.73 -3.39
N ALA A 43 -8.01 -4.84 -3.17
CA ALA A 43 -7.73 -3.47 -2.76
C ALA A 43 -7.04 -3.43 -1.38
N LEU A 44 -7.43 -4.31 -0.46
CA LEU A 44 -6.77 -4.46 0.84
C LEU A 44 -5.31 -4.91 0.68
N ASP A 45 -5.05 -5.95 -0.12
CA ASP A 45 -3.68 -6.44 -0.39
C ASP A 45 -2.79 -5.35 -1.00
N CYS A 46 -3.32 -4.56 -1.93
CA CYS A 46 -2.61 -3.39 -2.48
C CYS A 46 -2.28 -2.35 -1.38
N LEU A 47 -3.24 -2.03 -0.51
CA LEU A 47 -3.02 -1.07 0.58
C LEU A 47 -2.00 -1.57 1.59
N GLU A 48 -1.98 -2.87 1.91
CA GLU A 48 -0.99 -3.47 2.81
C GLU A 48 0.42 -3.40 2.23
N LYS A 49 0.57 -3.63 0.93
CA LYS A 49 1.85 -3.46 0.23
C LYS A 49 2.31 -2.00 0.21
N ALA A 50 1.39 -1.07 -0.02
CA ALA A 50 1.70 0.37 0.06
C ALA A 50 2.19 0.74 1.47
N ILE A 51 1.46 0.33 2.51
CA ILE A 51 1.83 0.57 3.91
C ILE A 51 3.19 -0.04 4.26
N ALA A 52 3.50 -1.25 3.77
CA ALA A 52 4.78 -1.90 4.02
C ALA A 52 5.97 -1.08 3.46
N LEU A 53 5.77 -0.39 2.33
CA LEU A 53 6.77 0.49 1.72
C LEU A 53 6.84 1.86 2.40
N LYS A 54 5.70 2.40 2.81
CA LYS A 54 5.60 3.70 3.49
C LYS A 54 4.66 3.62 4.70
N PRO A 55 5.17 3.17 5.86
CA PRO A 55 4.33 2.97 7.05
C PRO A 55 3.71 4.25 7.61
N GLY A 56 4.30 5.41 7.30
CA GLY A 56 3.79 6.72 7.69
C GLY A 56 2.80 7.35 6.70
N ASP A 57 2.29 6.59 5.72
CA ASP A 57 1.29 7.12 4.80
C ASP A 57 -0.12 7.11 5.42
N TYR A 58 -0.53 8.27 5.94
CA TYR A 58 -1.84 8.42 6.57
C TYR A 58 -3.01 8.10 5.62
N GLU A 59 -2.87 8.36 4.32
CA GLU A 59 -3.92 8.09 3.32
C GLU A 59 -4.10 6.60 3.13
N ALA A 60 -3.01 5.84 3.07
CA ALA A 60 -3.05 4.39 2.94
C ALA A 60 -3.76 3.74 4.15
N TRP A 61 -3.45 4.18 5.37
CA TRP A 61 -4.12 3.70 6.59
C TRP A 61 -5.59 4.07 6.66
N ARG A 62 -5.93 5.33 6.32
CA ARG A 62 -7.33 5.78 6.25
C ARG A 62 -8.13 4.95 5.24
N ASN A 63 -7.57 4.71 4.05
CA ASN A 63 -8.23 3.92 3.02
C ASN A 63 -8.39 2.46 3.46
N LYS A 64 -7.40 1.89 4.17
CA LYS A 64 -7.51 0.56 4.77
C LYS A 64 -8.66 0.48 5.77
N GLY A 65 -8.81 1.48 6.64
CA GLY A 65 -9.93 1.55 7.59
C GLY A 65 -11.30 1.58 6.92
N VAL A 66 -11.48 2.42 5.90
CA VAL A 66 -12.73 2.48 5.12
C VAL A 66 -13.04 1.13 4.46
N LEU A 67 -12.02 0.50 3.91
CA LEU A 67 -12.17 -0.75 3.17
C LEU A 67 -12.50 -1.93 4.09
N LEU A 68 -11.84 -2.02 5.25
CA LEU A 68 -12.15 -3.01 6.28
C LEU A 68 -13.57 -2.84 6.84
N ASN A 69 -14.05 -1.60 6.96
CA ASN A 69 -15.42 -1.35 7.35
C ASN A 69 -16.43 -1.88 6.31
N ASN A 70 -16.13 -1.75 5.02
CA ASN A 70 -16.96 -2.32 3.95
C ASN A 70 -16.91 -3.86 3.88
N LEU A 71 -15.89 -4.47 4.48
CA LEU A 71 -15.73 -5.93 4.63
C LEU A 71 -16.32 -6.46 5.94
N ASP A 72 -17.04 -5.64 6.70
CA ASP A 72 -17.55 -5.95 8.05
C ASP A 72 -16.45 -6.32 9.08
N ARG A 73 -15.19 -5.96 8.79
CA ARG A 73 -14.02 -6.17 9.66
C ARG A 73 -13.80 -4.96 10.57
N HIS A 74 -14.81 -4.63 11.37
CA HIS A 74 -14.87 -3.35 12.10
C HIS A 74 -13.74 -3.18 13.13
N GLU A 75 -13.33 -4.24 13.83
CA GLU A 75 -12.24 -4.16 14.83
C GLU A 75 -10.92 -3.73 14.18
N GLU A 76 -10.58 -4.33 13.03
CA GLU A 76 -9.38 -3.99 12.28
C GLU A 76 -9.49 -2.61 11.62
N ALA A 77 -10.70 -2.21 11.22
CA ALA A 77 -10.96 -0.88 10.70
C ALA A 77 -10.67 0.20 11.76
N ILE A 78 -11.08 -0.02 13.01
CA ILE A 78 -10.79 0.89 14.13
C ILE A 78 -9.29 1.02 14.34
N VAL A 79 -8.57 -0.11 14.40
CA VAL A 79 -7.10 -0.10 14.55
C VAL A 79 -6.43 0.67 13.41
N ALA A 80 -6.86 0.47 12.17
CA ALA A 80 -6.31 1.20 11.02
C ALA A 80 -6.59 2.71 11.10
N CYS A 81 -7.79 3.11 11.53
CA CYS A 81 -8.14 4.51 11.75
C CYS A 81 -7.34 5.14 12.89
N ASP A 82 -7.14 4.42 13.99
CA ASP A 82 -6.35 4.90 15.13
C ASP A 82 -4.89 5.13 14.72
N ILE A 83 -4.32 4.21 13.94
CA ILE A 83 -2.98 4.40 13.37
C ILE A 83 -2.95 5.62 12.43
N ALA A 84 -3.95 5.78 11.55
CA ALA A 84 -4.02 6.92 10.64
C ALA A 84 -4.11 8.28 11.37
N LEU A 85 -4.74 8.32 12.54
CA LEU A 85 -4.84 9.52 13.39
C LEU A 85 -3.55 9.85 14.16
N GLN A 86 -2.64 8.88 14.30
CA GLN A 86 -1.36 9.04 14.99
C GLN A 86 -0.21 9.49 14.08
N MET A 87 -0.39 9.37 12.76
CA MET A 87 0.56 9.80 11.73
C MET A 87 0.41 11.30 11.42
#